data_AF-A0AAW0XU88-F1
#
_entry.id   AF-A0AAW0XU88-F1
#
_cell.length_a   1.000
_cell.length_b   1.000
_cell.length_c   1.000
_cell.angle_alpha   90.00
_cell.angle_beta   90.00
_cell.angle_gamma   90.00
#
_symmetry.space_group_name_H-M   'P 1'
#
loop_
_entity.id
_entity.type
_entity.pdbx_description
1 polymer ?
#
loop_
_entity_poly.entity_id
_entity_poly.type
_entity_poly.pdbx_seq_one_letter_code
_entity_poly.pdbx_strand_id
1 'polypeptide(L)'
;MSSIPEDAPPHCPGTNSEDAGKASACAGCPNQQICSSGAAQAPDPDLDAVKERLSSVKYKILVLSGKGGVGKSTITAMIARALALDNSKEVGILDIDICGPSQPRVLGAEDEKVHSSGAGWSPIYVAENLAVMSIGFLLNSADDAVIWRGPKKNGG
;
A
#
# COMPACT_ATOMS: atom_id res chain seq x y z
N MET A 1 -9.98 11.38 10.27
CA MET A 1 -8.53 11.19 10.54
C MET A 1 -8.04 12.46 11.22
N SER A 2 -7.31 12.34 12.33
CA SER A 2 -6.74 13.50 13.02
C SER A 2 -5.73 14.19 12.10
N SER A 3 -5.81 15.51 11.96
CA SER A 3 -4.79 16.31 11.26
C SER A 3 -3.51 16.46 12.08
N ILE A 4 -3.52 15.99 13.33
CA ILE A 4 -2.39 16.00 14.24
C ILE A 4 -1.83 14.56 14.31
N PRO A 5 -0.58 14.32 13.85
CA PRO A 5 0.10 13.03 14.01
C PRO A 5 0.18 12.59 15.47
N GLU A 6 0.20 11.27 15.73
CA GLU A 6 0.31 10.74 17.10
C GLU A 6 1.60 11.18 17.81
N ASP A 7 2.71 11.29 17.08
CA ASP A 7 4.01 11.75 17.59
C ASP A 7 4.23 13.27 17.41
N ALA A 8 3.16 14.04 17.28
CA ALA A 8 3.27 15.47 17.08
C ALA A 8 3.76 16.19 18.36
N PRO A 9 4.56 17.26 18.23
CA PRO A 9 4.91 18.08 19.38
C PRO A 9 3.67 18.68 20.06
N PRO A 10 3.74 18.96 21.38
CA PRO A 10 2.65 19.61 22.11
C PRO A 10 2.18 20.87 21.39
N HIS A 11 0.86 21.04 21.29
CA HIS A 11 0.23 22.18 20.59
C HIS A 11 0.47 22.24 19.07
N CYS A 12 0.76 21.11 18.43
CA CYS A 12 0.75 21.03 16.97
C CYS A 12 -0.60 21.50 16.41
N PRO A 13 -0.63 22.51 15.50
CA PRO A 13 -1.88 23.00 14.92
C PRO A 13 -2.53 21.98 13.95
N GLY A 14 -1.79 20.93 13.59
CA GLY A 14 -2.19 19.92 12.61
C GLY A 14 -1.82 20.30 11.18
N THR A 15 -1.64 19.30 10.31
CA THR A 15 -1.20 19.45 8.91
C THR A 15 -2.20 20.19 8.04
N ASN A 16 -3.48 20.19 8.43
CA ASN A 16 -4.58 20.83 7.71
C ASN A 16 -4.93 22.22 8.23
N SER A 17 -4.18 22.75 9.21
CA SER A 17 -4.39 24.11 9.72
C SER A 17 -3.72 25.15 8.81
N GLU A 18 -4.29 26.35 8.74
CA GLU A 18 -3.66 27.50 8.09
C GLU A 18 -2.34 27.91 8.77
N ASP A 19 -2.18 27.54 10.05
CA ASP A 19 -0.99 27.77 10.87
C ASP A 19 0.06 26.65 10.75
N ALA A 20 -0.21 25.61 9.94
CA ALA A 20 0.73 24.51 9.74
C ALA A 20 2.07 25.02 9.18
N GLY A 21 3.17 24.72 9.88
CA GLY A 21 4.51 25.20 9.53
C GLY A 21 4.78 26.67 9.86
N LYS A 22 3.78 27.42 10.35
CA LYS A 22 3.85 28.86 10.69
C LYS A 22 3.75 29.13 12.19
N ALA A 23 3.02 28.29 12.94
CA ALA A 23 2.90 28.41 14.39
C ALA A 23 4.24 28.23 15.10
N SER A 24 4.37 28.81 16.30
CA SER A 24 5.53 28.62 17.17
C SER A 24 5.77 27.15 17.51
N ALA A 25 4.70 26.36 17.66
CA ALA A 25 4.77 24.92 17.88
C ALA A 25 5.39 24.14 16.70
N CYS A 26 5.51 24.74 15.51
CA CYS A 26 6.16 24.13 14.35
C CYS A 26 7.66 24.43 14.28
N ALA A 27 8.19 25.34 15.12
CA ALA A 27 9.61 25.70 15.11
C ALA A 27 10.48 24.50 15.48
N GLY A 28 11.39 24.10 14.58
CA GLY A 28 12.26 22.94 14.75
C GLY A 28 11.61 21.60 14.37
N CYS A 29 10.37 21.60 13.87
CA CYS A 29 9.75 20.41 13.30
C CYS A 29 10.42 20.02 11.97
N PRO A 30 10.84 18.75 11.78
CA PRO A 30 11.44 18.29 10.51
C PRO A 30 10.56 18.55 9.28
N ASN A 31 9.24 18.61 9.48
CA ASN A 31 8.25 18.82 8.42
C ASN A 31 7.79 20.28 8.29
N GLN A 32 8.37 21.23 9.02
CA GLN A 32 7.93 22.63 9.05
C GLN A 32 7.77 23.24 7.65
N GLN A 33 8.76 23.05 6.78
CA GLN A 33 8.77 23.59 5.41
C GLN A 33 7.67 22.99 4.53
N ILE A 34 7.41 21.68 4.66
CA ILE A 34 6.38 20.96 3.90
C ILE A 34 4.98 21.41 4.34
N CYS A 35 4.80 21.62 5.64
CA CYS A 35 3.56 22.16 6.20
C CYS A 35 3.34 23.62 5.75
N SER A 36 4.37 24.47 5.81
CA SER A 36 4.23 25.89 5.43
C SER A 36 4.02 26.10 3.94
N SER A 37 4.49 25.17 3.10
CA SER A 37 4.28 25.24 1.65
C SER A 37 2.90 24.76 1.21
N GLY A 38 2.06 24.28 2.14
CA GLY A 38 0.76 23.66 1.82
C GLY A 38 0.88 22.28 1.16
N ALA A 39 2.10 21.76 0.96
CA ALA A 39 2.32 20.46 0.32
C ALA A 39 1.78 19.30 1.16
N ALA A 40 1.72 19.46 2.49
CA ALA A 40 1.07 18.50 3.39
C ALA A 40 -0.45 18.35 3.16
N GLN A 41 -1.08 19.32 2.50
CA GLN A 41 -2.51 19.35 2.20
C GLN A 41 -2.81 19.05 0.72
N ALA A 42 -1.77 18.97 -0.12
CA ALA A 42 -1.93 18.66 -1.53
C ALA A 42 -2.54 17.25 -1.66
N PRO A 43 -3.61 17.08 -2.46
CA PRO A 43 -4.12 15.76 -2.76
C PRO A 43 -3.01 14.94 -3.42
N ASP A 44 -2.92 13.67 -3.07
CA ASP A 44 -1.98 12.74 -3.68
C ASP A 44 -2.21 12.74 -5.21
N PRO A 45 -1.20 13.13 -6.02
CA PRO A 45 -1.35 13.25 -7.46
C PRO A 45 -1.71 11.91 -8.12
N ASP A 46 -1.41 10.78 -7.48
CA ASP A 46 -1.70 9.45 -8.00
C ASP A 46 -3.11 8.97 -7.63
N LEU A 47 -3.84 9.69 -6.77
CA LEU A 47 -5.14 9.26 -6.25
C LEU A 47 -6.17 9.04 -7.36
N ASP A 48 -6.23 9.93 -8.35
CA ASP A 48 -7.20 9.82 -9.44
C ASP A 48 -6.83 8.70 -10.41
N ALA A 49 -5.54 8.49 -10.66
CA ALA A 49 -5.07 7.35 -11.44
C ALA A 49 -5.38 6.00 -10.75
N VAL A 50 -5.26 5.94 -9.41
CA VAL A 50 -5.63 4.76 -8.63
C VAL A 50 -7.14 4.50 -8.69
N LYS A 51 -7.97 5.55 -8.54
CA LYS A 51 -9.44 5.43 -8.67
C LYS A 51 -9.83 4.88 -10.04
N GLU A 52 -9.22 5.39 -11.10
CA GLU A 52 -9.50 4.95 -12.47
C GLU A 52 -9.13 3.48 -12.67
N ARG A 53 -7.93 3.07 -12.23
CA ARG A 53 -7.46 1.67 -12.33
C ARG A 53 -8.32 0.68 -11.53
N LEU A 54 -8.94 1.12 -10.43
CA LEU A 54 -9.78 0.29 -9.57
C LEU A 54 -11.28 0.46 -9.83
N SER A 55 -11.66 1.20 -10.88
CA SER A 55 -13.06 1.50 -11.23
C SER A 55 -13.87 0.23 -11.56
N SER A 56 -13.24 -0.74 -12.24
CA SER A 56 -13.86 -2.01 -12.62
C SER A 56 -13.98 -3.03 -11.48
N VAL A 57 -13.24 -2.83 -10.38
CA VAL A 57 -13.24 -3.74 -9.23
C VAL A 57 -14.51 -3.52 -8.40
N LYS A 58 -15.46 -4.46 -8.43
CA LYS A 58 -16.76 -4.30 -7.77
C LYS A 58 -16.67 -4.24 -6.24
N TYR A 59 -15.84 -5.09 -5.64
CA TYR A 59 -15.69 -5.20 -4.19
C TYR A 59 -14.23 -5.09 -3.80
N LYS A 60 -13.93 -4.27 -2.79
CA LYS A 60 -12.59 -4.08 -2.23
C LYS A 60 -12.64 -4.49 -0.76
N ILE A 61 -11.90 -5.54 -0.39
CA ILE A 61 -11.85 -6.06 0.97
C ILE A 61 -10.46 -5.79 1.52
N LEU A 62 -10.37 -4.98 2.57
CA LEU A 62 -9.11 -4.67 3.23
C LEU A 62 -8.93 -5.58 4.45
N VAL A 63 -7.87 -6.38 4.46
CA VAL A 63 -7.53 -7.27 5.58
C VAL A 63 -6.34 -6.68 6.33
N LEU A 64 -6.55 -6.28 7.58
CA LEU A 64 -5.54 -5.63 8.43
C LEU A 64 -5.26 -6.45 9.69
N SER A 65 -4.05 -6.32 10.24
CA SER A 65 -3.67 -6.90 11.52
C SER A 65 -2.77 -5.95 12.31
N GLY A 66 -3.05 -5.77 13.61
CA GLY A 66 -2.23 -4.92 14.48
C GLY A 66 -0.92 -5.55 14.98
N LYS A 67 -0.67 -6.83 14.69
CA LYS A 67 0.54 -7.57 15.07
C LYS A 67 0.93 -8.55 13.98
N GLY A 68 2.23 -8.79 13.82
CA GLY A 68 2.75 -9.84 12.94
C GLY A 68 2.41 -11.24 13.45
N GLY A 69 2.35 -12.22 12.55
CA GLY A 69 2.19 -13.64 12.91
C GLY A 69 0.77 -14.09 13.27
N VAL A 70 -0.25 -13.22 13.17
CA VAL A 70 -1.64 -13.58 13.51
C VAL A 70 -2.38 -14.38 12.42
N GLY A 71 -1.72 -14.67 11.29
CA GLY A 71 -2.32 -15.41 10.18
C GLY A 71 -3.11 -14.58 9.17
N LYS A 72 -2.87 -13.25 9.10
CA LYS A 72 -3.50 -12.36 8.11
C LYS A 72 -3.43 -12.93 6.69
N SER A 73 -2.25 -13.29 6.23
CA SER A 73 -2.02 -13.81 4.87
C SER A 73 -2.80 -15.12 4.62
N THR A 74 -2.82 -16.01 5.61
CA THR A 74 -3.59 -17.26 5.56
C THR A 74 -5.09 -16.99 5.40
N ILE A 75 -5.65 -16.10 6.22
CA ILE A 75 -7.08 -15.74 6.13
C ILE A 75 -7.39 -15.08 4.78
N THR A 76 -6.55 -14.17 4.30
CA THR A 76 -6.69 -13.55 2.97
C THR A 76 -6.74 -14.61 1.87
N ALA A 77 -5.79 -15.56 1.87
CA ALA A 77 -5.75 -16.63 0.88
C ALA A 77 -7.00 -17.54 0.96
N MET A 78 -7.48 -17.86 2.15
CA MET A 78 -8.70 -18.67 2.34
C MET A 78 -9.94 -17.95 1.82
N ILE A 79 -10.11 -16.66 2.14
CA ILE A 79 -11.24 -15.85 1.63
C ILE A 79 -11.19 -15.80 0.11
N ALA A 80 -10.02 -15.51 -0.47
CA ALA A 80 -9.87 -15.42 -1.91
C ALA A 80 -10.18 -16.74 -2.62
N ARG A 81 -9.66 -17.88 -2.11
CA ARG A 81 -9.99 -19.21 -2.63
C ARG A 81 -11.49 -19.52 -2.51
N ALA A 82 -12.12 -19.19 -1.38
CA ALA A 82 -13.55 -19.41 -1.19
C ALA A 82 -14.41 -18.58 -2.17
N LEU A 83 -14.01 -17.33 -2.44
CA LEU A 83 -14.66 -16.49 -3.46
C LEU A 83 -14.45 -17.04 -4.87
N ALA A 84 -13.26 -17.57 -5.15
CA ALA A 84 -12.90 -18.14 -6.45
C ALA A 84 -13.62 -19.48 -6.76
N LEU A 85 -14.20 -20.15 -5.77
CA LEU A 85 -15.06 -21.33 -5.99
C LEU A 85 -16.28 -21.01 -6.87
N ASP A 86 -16.67 -19.74 -6.94
CA ASP A 86 -17.67 -19.26 -7.88
C ASP A 86 -16.98 -18.80 -9.17
N ASN A 87 -17.01 -19.65 -10.20
CA ASN A 87 -16.40 -19.38 -11.50
C ASN A 87 -17.00 -18.18 -12.26
N SER A 88 -18.10 -17.59 -11.77
CA SER A 88 -18.63 -16.33 -12.32
C SER A 88 -17.92 -15.08 -11.78
N LYS A 89 -17.00 -15.25 -10.81
CA LYS A 89 -16.24 -14.18 -10.18
C LYS A 89 -14.79 -14.22 -10.59
N GLU A 90 -14.23 -13.03 -10.82
CA GLU A 90 -12.79 -12.79 -10.90
C GLU A 90 -12.29 -12.28 -9.55
N VAL A 91 -11.25 -12.91 -9.02
CA VAL A 91 -10.69 -12.61 -7.69
C VAL A 91 -9.24 -12.20 -7.82
N GLY A 92 -8.90 -11.06 -7.23
CA GLY A 92 -7.54 -10.55 -7.16
C GLY A 92 -7.08 -10.38 -5.72
N ILE A 93 -5.84 -10.76 -5.43
CA ILE A 93 -5.14 -10.45 -4.19
C ILE A 93 -4.05 -9.44 -4.49
N LEU A 94 -4.05 -8.32 -3.77
CA LEU A 94 -2.96 -7.36 -3.77
C LEU A 94 -2.27 -7.39 -2.40
N ASP A 95 -1.00 -7.78 -2.40
CA ASP A 95 -0.17 -7.91 -1.20
C ASP A 95 0.91 -6.83 -1.17
N ILE A 96 0.75 -5.91 -0.23
CA ILE A 96 1.66 -4.80 0.02
C ILE A 96 2.54 -5.03 1.27
N ASP A 97 2.44 -6.22 1.89
CA ASP A 97 3.13 -6.56 3.13
C ASP A 97 4.47 -7.24 2.85
N ILE A 98 5.55 -6.70 3.42
CA ILE A 98 6.92 -7.17 3.24
C ILE A 98 7.43 -7.94 4.47
N CYS A 99 6.81 -7.75 5.64
CA CYS A 99 7.40 -8.12 6.93
C CYS A 99 6.88 -9.46 7.51
N GLY A 100 6.28 -10.33 6.68
CA GLY A 100 5.79 -11.64 7.12
C GLY A 100 5.78 -12.67 5.98
N PRO A 101 5.42 -13.96 6.24
CA PRO A 101 5.21 -14.93 5.18
C PRO A 101 4.18 -14.37 4.18
N SER A 102 4.67 -14.09 2.98
CA SER A 102 3.97 -13.31 1.97
C SER A 102 2.91 -14.15 1.25
N GLN A 103 1.96 -13.50 0.55
CA GLN A 103 0.97 -14.21 -0.27
C GLN A 103 1.58 -15.22 -1.25
N PRO A 104 2.72 -14.94 -1.93
CA PRO A 104 3.45 -15.93 -2.72
C PRO A 104 3.62 -17.28 -2.01
N ARG A 105 4.06 -17.26 -0.74
CA ARG A 105 4.26 -18.47 0.07
C ARG A 105 2.98 -19.24 0.33
N VAL A 106 1.96 -18.54 0.82
CA VAL A 106 0.69 -19.15 1.23
C VAL A 106 -0.03 -19.77 0.03
N LEU A 107 0.17 -19.21 -1.17
CA LEU A 107 -0.47 -19.68 -2.39
C LEU A 107 0.38 -20.68 -3.18
N GLY A 108 1.62 -20.95 -2.77
CA GLY A 108 2.54 -21.86 -3.47
C GLY A 108 3.10 -21.29 -4.77
N ALA A 109 3.32 -19.97 -4.82
CA ALA A 109 3.80 -19.22 -5.97
C ALA A 109 5.14 -18.51 -5.71
N GLU A 110 5.95 -18.97 -4.74
CA GLU A 110 7.21 -18.30 -4.36
C GLU A 110 8.24 -18.23 -5.48
N ASP A 111 8.23 -19.22 -6.39
CA ASP A 111 9.16 -19.31 -7.51
C ASP A 111 8.68 -18.55 -8.76
N GLU A 112 7.48 -17.98 -8.71
CA GLU A 112 6.89 -17.24 -9.82
C GLU A 112 7.43 -15.83 -9.92
N LYS A 113 7.52 -15.31 -11.15
CA LYS A 113 7.98 -13.96 -11.43
C LYS A 113 6.93 -13.17 -12.18
N VAL A 114 6.73 -11.94 -11.73
CA VAL A 114 5.84 -11.00 -12.41
C VAL A 114 6.40 -10.68 -13.79
N HIS A 115 5.56 -10.84 -14.81
CA HIS A 115 5.88 -10.39 -16.16
C HIS A 115 5.61 -8.89 -16.29
N SER A 116 6.58 -8.15 -16.82
CA SER A 116 6.44 -6.72 -17.10
C SER A 116 6.24 -6.49 -18.60
N SER A 117 5.18 -5.79 -18.96
CA SER A 117 4.84 -5.42 -20.33
C SER A 117 4.71 -3.89 -20.48
N GLY A 118 4.49 -3.41 -21.71
CA GLY A 118 4.20 -1.98 -21.95
C GLY A 118 2.92 -1.48 -21.28
N ALA A 119 2.02 -2.38 -20.87
CA ALA A 119 0.80 -2.06 -20.12
C ALA A 119 0.98 -2.12 -18.59
N GLY A 120 2.18 -2.48 -18.11
CA GLY A 120 2.50 -2.67 -16.70
C GLY A 120 2.73 -4.14 -16.33
N TRP A 121 2.60 -4.43 -15.04
CA TRP A 121 2.82 -5.74 -14.46
C TRP A 121 1.59 -6.64 -14.62
N SER A 122 1.82 -7.86 -15.10
CA SER A 122 0.81 -8.91 -15.13
C SER A 122 0.82 -9.66 -13.80
N PRO A 123 -0.34 -9.82 -13.13
CA PRO A 123 -0.42 -10.60 -11.91
C PRO A 123 -0.19 -12.09 -12.21
N ILE A 124 0.20 -12.85 -11.18
CA ILE A 124 0.40 -14.29 -11.27
C ILE A 124 -0.94 -14.98 -10.98
N TYR A 125 -1.36 -15.88 -11.86
CA TYR A 125 -2.58 -16.66 -11.67
C TYR A 125 -2.25 -17.94 -10.89
N VAL A 126 -2.98 -18.17 -9.79
CA VAL A 126 -2.86 -19.38 -8.96
C VAL A 126 -4.07 -20.31 -9.10
N ALA A 127 -5.09 -19.86 -9.83
CA ALA A 127 -6.19 -20.63 -10.41
C ALA A 127 -6.75 -19.86 -11.62
N GLU A 128 -7.70 -20.44 -12.36
CA GLU A 128 -8.27 -19.83 -13.58
C GLU A 128 -8.82 -18.41 -13.37
N ASN A 129 -9.48 -18.17 -12.23
CA ASN A 129 -10.13 -16.91 -11.86
C ASN A 129 -9.55 -16.28 -10.58
N LEU A 130 -8.35 -16.69 -10.17
CA LEU A 130 -7.68 -16.18 -8.98
C LEU A 130 -6.26 -15.73 -9.30
N ALA A 131 -6.04 -14.42 -9.25
CA ALA A 131 -4.76 -13.79 -9.48
C ALA A 131 -4.19 -13.15 -8.20
N VAL A 132 -2.87 -13.13 -8.08
CA VAL A 132 -2.13 -12.50 -6.99
C VAL A 132 -1.05 -11.57 -7.54
N MET A 133 -0.96 -10.39 -6.95
CA MET A 133 0.16 -9.47 -7.11
C MET A 133 0.73 -9.18 -5.73
N SER A 134 2.04 -9.35 -5.56
CA SER A 134 2.75 -9.12 -4.31
C SER A 134 4.06 -8.41 -4.57
N ILE A 135 4.46 -7.52 -3.65
CA ILE A 135 5.81 -6.94 -3.65
C ILE A 135 6.87 -8.04 -3.54
N GLY A 136 6.56 -9.17 -2.89
CA GLY A 136 7.46 -10.31 -2.77
C GLY A 136 7.94 -10.86 -4.13
N PHE A 137 7.16 -10.73 -5.20
CA PHE A 137 7.57 -11.15 -6.54
C PHE A 137 8.60 -10.22 -7.20
N LEU A 138 8.77 -9.01 -6.67
CA LEU A 138 9.66 -7.98 -7.21
C LEU A 138 11.04 -8.00 -6.52
N LEU A 139 11.22 -8.86 -5.51
CA LEU A 139 12.47 -9.03 -4.77
C LEU A 139 13.32 -10.14 -5.38
N ASN A 140 14.64 -10.05 -5.25
CA ASN A 140 15.54 -11.11 -5.73
C ASN A 140 15.63 -12.26 -4.72
N SER A 141 15.46 -11.95 -3.44
CA SER A 141 15.42 -12.89 -2.32
C SER A 141 14.31 -12.52 -1.33
N ALA A 142 13.76 -13.52 -0.64
CA ALA A 142 12.78 -13.32 0.43
C ALA A 142 13.32 -12.51 1.62
N ASP A 143 14.64 -12.48 1.78
CA ASP A 143 15.32 -11.72 2.84
C ASP A 143 15.74 -10.31 2.38
N ASP A 144 15.47 -9.93 1.13
CA ASP A 144 15.82 -8.60 0.63
C ASP A 144 15.00 -7.52 1.33
N ALA A 145 15.71 -6.57 1.95
CA ALA A 145 15.07 -5.41 2.55
C ALA A 145 14.53 -4.47 1.47
N VAL A 146 13.23 -4.22 1.49
CA VAL A 146 12.61 -3.19 0.64
C VAL A 146 12.89 -1.82 1.23
N ILE A 147 13.74 -1.04 0.55
CA ILE A 147 13.88 0.39 0.84
C ILE A 147 12.71 1.11 0.20
N TRP A 148 11.67 1.39 0.98
CA TRP A 148 10.62 2.32 0.60
C TRP A 148 11.22 3.71 0.47
N ARG A 149 11.56 4.12 -0.76
CA ARG A 149 11.82 5.53 -1.05
C ARG A 149 10.47 6.23 -1.17
N GLY A 150 10.22 7.20 -0.30
CA GLY A 150 9.09 8.12 -0.46
C GLY A 150 9.13 8.83 -1.82
N PRO A 151 8.04 9.51 -2.21
CA PRO A 151 7.93 10.14 -3.53
C PRO A 151 9.18 10.94 -3.85
N LYS A 152 9.81 10.63 -5.00
CA LYS A 152 11.00 11.33 -5.48
C LYS A 152 10.66 12.81 -5.58
N LYS A 153 11.25 13.63 -4.71
CA LYS A 153 11.27 15.08 -4.90
C LYS A 153 12.12 15.34 -6.14
N ASN A 154 11.49 15.62 -7.27
CA ASN A 154 12.18 16.19 -8.42
C ASN A 154 12.67 17.58 -7.98
N GLY A 155 13.92 17.67 -7.54
CA GLY A 155 14.58 18.93 -7.24
C GLY A 155 14.91 19.63 -8.56
N GLY A 156 14.10 20.62 -8.90
CA GLY A 156 14.44 21.69 -9.82
C GLY A 156 14.61 22.98 -9.03
#